data_AF-A0A915K1Z0-F1
#
_entry.id   AF-A0A915K1Z0-F1
#
_cell.length_a   1.000
_cell.length_b   1.000
_cell.length_c   1.000
_cell.angle_alpha   90.00
_cell.angle_beta   90.00
_cell.angle_gamma   90.00
#
_symmetry.space_group_name_H-M   'P 1'
#
loop_
_entity.id
_entity.type
_entity.pdbx_description
1 polymer ?
#
loop_
_entity_poly.entity_id
_entity_poly.type
_entity_poly.pdbx_seq_one_letter_code
_entity_poly.pdbx_strand_id
1 'polypeptide(L)' 'MFMSNWIFAVLTIIIGAVVYKYIEYRGAEKEWGDGLRGLGLSAARYALLNLEHRTLHTKNWRYSFY' A
#
# COMPACT_ATOMS: atom_id res chain seq x y z
N MET A 1 -14.99 -5.67 22.70
CA MET A 1 -15.16 -6.87 21.85
C MET A 1 -14.20 -8.00 22.22
N PHE A 2 -12.88 -7.76 22.30
CA PHE A 2 -11.88 -8.80 22.62
C PHE A 2 -12.09 -9.57 23.94
N MET A 3 -12.56 -8.91 25.01
CA MET A 3 -12.74 -9.54 26.33
C MET A 3 -14.02 -10.38 26.50
N SER A 4 -15.03 -10.25 25.61
CA SER A 4 -16.32 -10.94 25.77
C SER A 4 -16.44 -12.12 24.81
N ASN A 5 -16.04 -11.95 23.54
CA ASN A 5 -15.96 -13.04 22.59
C ASN A 5 -14.97 -12.67 21.47
N TRP A 6 -13.76 -13.21 21.58
CA TRP A 6 -12.64 -12.94 20.69
C TRP A 6 -12.88 -13.40 19.25
N ILE A 7 -13.77 -14.38 19.03
CA ILE A 7 -14.12 -14.87 17.69
C ILE A 7 -14.76 -13.77 16.85
N PHE A 8 -15.73 -13.02 17.43
CA PHE A 8 -16.35 -11.89 16.74
C PHE A 8 -15.38 -10.73 16.51
N ALA A 9 -14.40 -10.56 17.39
CA ALA A 9 -13.37 -9.53 17.22
C ALA A 9 -12.48 -9.84 16.00
N VAL A 10 -12.01 -11.09 15.88
CA VAL A 10 -11.25 -11.55 14.71
C VAL A 10 -12.08 -11.45 13.43
N LEU A 11 -13.35 -11.86 13.48
CA LEU A 11 -14.26 -11.80 12.34
C LEU A 11 -14.44 -10.37 11.83
N THR A 12 -14.60 -9.42 12.75
CA THR A 12 -14.71 -7.99 12.42
C THR A 12 -13.42 -7.44 11.79
N ILE A 13 -12.26 -7.83 12.33
CA ILE A 13 -10.96 -7.42 11.77
C ILE A 13 -10.79 -7.95 10.34
N ILE A 14 -11.15 -9.21 10.11
CA ILE A 14 -11.07 -9.83 8.78
C ILE A 14 -11.97 -9.10 7.79
N ILE A 15 -13.24 -8.86 8.16
CA ILE A 15 -14.17 -8.11 7.29
C ILE A 15 -13.62 -6.71 6.99
N GLY A 16 -13.11 -6.00 8.00
CA GLY A 16 -12.51 -4.68 7.81
C GLY A 16 -11.32 -4.70 6.84
N ALA A 17 -10.44 -5.70 6.96
CA ALA A 17 -9.29 -5.86 6.07
C ALA A 17 -9.71 -6.16 4.62
N VAL A 18 -10.72 -7.02 4.43
CA VAL A 18 -11.26 -7.35 3.10
C VAL A 18 -11.89 -6.12 2.45
N VAL A 19 -12.69 -5.35 3.19
CA VAL A 19 -13.31 -4.12 2.67
C VAL A 19 -12.25 -3.09 2.30
N TYR A 20 -11.25 -2.88 3.16
CA TYR A 20 -10.13 -1.97 2.86
C TYR A 20 -9.42 -2.37 1.57
N LYS A 21 -9.06 -3.65 1.43
CA LYS A 21 -8.38 -4.16 0.22
C LYS A 21 -9.26 -4.08 -1.02
N TYR A 22 -10.57 -4.28 -0.88
CA TYR A 22 -11.51 -4.15 -1.99
C TYR A 22 -11.58 -2.71 -2.51
N ILE A 23 -11.65 -1.71 -1.62
CA ILE A 23 -11.65 -0.30 -2.00
C ILE A 23 -10.33 0.05 -2.72
N GLU A 24 -9.21 -0.42 -2.19
CA GLU A 24 -7.88 -0.19 -2.78
C GLU A 24 -7.80 -0.78 -4.21
N TYR A 25 -8.28 -2.00 -4.41
CA TYR A 25 -8.33 -2.65 -5.72
C TYR A 25 -9.21 -1.89 -6.72
N ARG A 26 -10.41 -1.47 -6.28
CA ARG A 26 -11.35 -0.71 -7.13
C ARG A 26 -10.82 0.70 -7.46
N GLY A 27 -10.06 1.31 -6.56
CA GLY A 27 -9.36 2.58 -6.82
C GLY A 27 -8.29 2.40 -7.89
N ALA A 28 -7.46 1.36 -7.76
CA ALA A 28 -6.42 1.03 -8.73
C ALA A 28 -6.98 0.70 -10.12
N GLU A 29 -8.09 -0.06 -10.19
CA GLU A 29 -8.77 -0.36 -11.45
C GLU A 29 -9.31 0.90 -12.14
N LYS A 30 -9.85 1.85 -11.37
CA LYS A 30 -10.34 3.13 -11.91
C LYS A 30 -9.21 4.03 -12.42
N GLU A 31 -8.09 4.09 -11.71
CA GLU A 31 -6.95 4.96 -12.05
C GLU A 31 -6.10 4.40 -13.20
N TRP A 32 -5.95 3.07 -13.27
CA TRP A 32 -4.97 2.42 -14.14
C TRP A 32 -5.58 1.42 -15.14
N GLY A 33 -6.89 1.17 -15.07
CA GLY A 33 -7.61 0.27 -15.98
C GLY A 33 -7.42 -1.22 -15.69
N ASP A 34 -6.51 -1.59 -14.79
CA ASP A 34 -6.18 -2.98 -14.46
C ASP A 34 -5.85 -3.06 -12.95
N GLY A 35 -6.69 -3.72 -12.16
CA GLY A 35 -6.67 -3.58 -10.69
C GLY A 35 -5.37 -4.08 -10.04
N LEU A 36 -4.85 -5.24 -10.45
CA LEU A 36 -3.64 -5.82 -9.87
C LEU A 36 -2.37 -5.06 -10.29
N ARG A 37 -2.29 -4.66 -11.57
CA ARG A 37 -1.16 -3.87 -12.08
C ARG A 37 -1.21 -2.42 -11.57
N GLY A 38 -2.41 -1.87 -11.42
CA GLY A 38 -2.63 -0.53 -10.86
C GLY A 38 -2.16 -0.40 -9.41
N LEU A 39 -2.30 -1.44 -8.59
CA LEU A 39 -1.75 -1.46 -7.22
C LEU A 39 -0.22 -1.40 -7.21
N GLY A 40 0.44 -2.09 -8.14
CA GLY A 40 1.89 -2.02 -8.28
C GLY A 40 2.36 -0.63 -8.73
N LEU A 41 1.64 -0.02 -9.67
CA LEU A 41 1.94 1.32 -10.18
C LEU A 41 1.72 2.41 -9.13
N SER A 42 0.64 2.33 -8.34
CA SER A 42 0.38 3.27 -7.24
C SER A 42 1.42 3.15 -6.12
N ALA A 43 1.84 1.93 -5.77
CA ALA A 43 2.91 1.69 -4.81
C ALA A 43 4.27 2.21 -5.30
N ALA A 44 4.61 1.98 -6.57
CA ALA A 44 5.83 2.52 -7.17
C ALA A 44 5.82 4.05 -7.20
N ARG A 45 4.70 4.67 -7.57
CA ARG A 45 4.52 6.14 -7.54
C ARG A 45 4.70 6.69 -6.12
N TYR A 46 4.08 6.04 -5.12
CA TYR A 46 4.25 6.43 -3.72
C TYR A 46 5.71 6.35 -3.27
N ALA A 47 6.41 5.27 -3.63
CA ALA A 47 7.82 5.09 -3.30
C ALA A 47 8.72 6.16 -3.96
N LEU A 48 8.47 6.50 -5.23
CA LEU A 48 9.21 7.55 -5.94
C LEU A 48 9.00 8.94 -5.32
N LEU A 49 7.76 9.32 -5.03
CA LEU A 49 7.45 10.60 -4.37
C LEU A 49 8.08 10.69 -2.97
N ASN A 50 8.12 9.57 -2.25
CA ASN A 50 8.74 9.53 -0.92
C ASN A 50 10.28 9.57 -0.98
N LEU A 51 10.89 9.12 -2.08
CA LEU A 51 12.32 9.27 -2.33
C LEU A 51 12.70 10.72 -2.64
N GLU A 52 11.86 11.43 -3.39
CA GLU A 52 12.06 12.86 -3.70
C GLU A 52 12.07 13.73 -2.44
N HIS A 53 11.29 13.37 -1.42
CA HIS A 53 11.21 14.12 -0.17
C HIS A 53 12.40 13.89 0.79
N ARG A 54 13.20 12.83 0.59
CA ARG A 54 14.40 12.60 1.42
C ARG A 54 15.54 13.47 0.90
N THR A 55 16.11 14.28 1.79
CA THR A 55 17.37 14.96 1.50
C THR A 55 18.42 13.91 1.12
N LEU A 56 18.98 14.03 -0.09
CA LEU A 56 20.05 13.15 -0.55
C LEU A 56 21.24 13.37 0.39
N HIS A 57 21.43 12.49 1.37
CA HIS A 57 22.62 12.51 2.20
C HIS A 57 23.81 12.10 1.31
N THR A 58 24.57 13.10 0.85
CA THR A 58 25.81 12.98 0.07
C THR A 58 26.89 12.09 0.71
N LYS A 59 26.72 11.61 1.95
CA LYS A 59 27.74 10.85 2.67
C LYS A 59 27.89 9.38 2.24
N ASN A 60 26.91 8.77 1.57
CA ASN A 60 27.01 7.37 1.12
C ASN A 60 26.91 7.27 -0.41
N TRP A 61 28.06 7.15 -1.07
CA TRP A 61 28.12 6.87 -2.50
C TRP A 61 27.52 5.48 -2.80
N ARG A 62 26.52 5.43 -3.68
CA ARG A 62 25.99 4.18 -4.27
C ARG A 62 26.08 4.31 -5.79
N TYR A 63 26.88 3.46 -6.42
CA TYR A 63 26.92 3.38 -7.89
C TYR A 63 25.59 2.81 -8.40
N SER A 64 24.89 3.59 -9.22
CA SER A 64 23.78 3.10 -10.04
C SER A 64 24.24 3.17 -11.49
N PHE A 65 24.41 2.02 -12.13
CA PHE A 65 24.63 1.97 -13.57
C PHE A 65 23.27 2.13 -14.26
N TYR A 66 23.21 3.00 -15.27
CA TYR A 66 22.05 3.23 -16.13
C TYR A 66 21.99 2.18 -17.23
#